data_AF-A0A7W7T2L1-F1
#
_entry.id   AF-A0A7W7T2L1-F1
#
_cell.length_a   1.000
_cell.length_b   1.000
_cell.length_c   1.000
_cell.angle_alpha   90.00
_cell.angle_beta   90.00
_cell.angle_gamma   90.00
#
_symmetry.space_group_name_H-M   'P 1'
#
loop_
_entity.id
_entity.type
_entity.pdbx_description
1 polymer ?
#
loop_
_entity_poly.entity_id
_entity_poly.type
_entity_poly.pdbx_seq_one_letter_code
_entity_poly.pdbx_strand_id
1 'polypeptide(L)'
;MSGWAEFGERFAETLREVTDRVFLVVFLQTDPKVYVQFAGEKHELHAQAAGPEVVPWADFGGMVEAGWAAPSGFDPPNWTFALPLPAADADYSAPAARCVVALRDAFALSGPDGLVYKAWRDGEWPLAGETWSPERIASRDVGENPLVLSRLGLPSVQG
;
A
#
# COMPACT_ATOMS: atom_id res chain seq x y z
N MET A 1 -18.19 -7.41 15.15
CA MET A 1 -17.37 -7.61 13.93
C MET A 1 -16.08 -8.28 14.34
N SER A 2 -15.40 -9.01 13.45
CA SER A 2 -14.03 -9.50 13.74
C SER A 2 -13.04 -8.34 13.58
N GLY A 3 -11.86 -8.42 14.22
CA GLY A 3 -10.83 -7.38 14.08
C GLY A 3 -10.39 -7.14 12.63
N TRP A 4 -10.45 -8.17 11.78
CA TRP A 4 -10.19 -8.06 10.33
C TRP A 4 -11.25 -7.29 9.56
N ALA A 5 -12.53 -7.40 9.94
CA ALA A 5 -13.60 -6.64 9.28
C ALA A 5 -13.43 -5.14 9.56
N GLU A 6 -13.20 -4.77 10.81
CA GLU A 6 -12.98 -3.37 11.21
C GLU A 6 -11.68 -2.81 10.59
N PHE A 7 -10.62 -3.62 10.52
CA PHE A 7 -9.41 -3.24 9.82
C PHE A 7 -9.66 -3.01 8.33
N GLY A 8 -10.41 -3.88 7.66
CA GLY A 8 -10.73 -3.74 6.23
C GLY A 8 -11.50 -2.44 5.93
N GLU A 9 -12.45 -2.05 6.77
CA GLU A 9 -13.19 -0.79 6.63
C GLU A 9 -12.27 0.43 6.78
N ARG A 10 -11.47 0.47 7.85
CA ARG A 10 -10.46 1.53 8.08
C ARG A 10 -9.43 1.60 6.96
N PHE A 11 -9.04 0.44 6.42
CA PHE A 11 -8.08 0.37 5.34
C PHE A 11 -8.68 0.92 4.05
N ALA A 12 -9.92 0.56 3.70
CA ALA A 12 -10.61 1.13 2.55
C ALA A 12 -10.72 2.66 2.63
N GLU A 13 -10.99 3.21 3.82
CA GLU A 13 -10.96 4.66 4.04
C GLU A 13 -9.59 5.27 3.85
N THR A 14 -8.55 4.61 4.37
CA THR A 14 -7.17 5.07 4.25
C THR A 14 -6.68 5.06 2.81
N LEU A 15 -7.08 4.09 1.99
CA LEU A 15 -6.64 4.02 0.59
C LEU A 15 -7.08 5.22 -0.25
N ARG A 16 -8.12 5.96 0.17
CA ARG A 16 -8.53 7.22 -0.46
C ARG A 16 -7.51 8.35 -0.26
N GLU A 17 -6.68 8.24 0.78
CA GLU A 17 -5.62 9.21 1.10
C GLU A 17 -4.33 8.89 0.35
N VAL A 18 -4.21 7.69 -0.23
CA VAL A 18 -3.06 7.27 -1.04
C VAL A 18 -3.21 7.81 -2.46
N THR A 19 -3.01 9.12 -2.58
CA THR A 19 -3.12 9.91 -3.81
C THR A 19 -1.77 10.06 -4.52
N ASP A 20 -1.69 10.86 -5.58
CA ASP A 20 -0.46 11.09 -6.35
C ASP A 20 0.76 11.40 -5.44
N ARG A 21 1.85 10.65 -5.66
CA ARG A 21 3.10 10.67 -4.89
C ARG A 21 3.02 10.16 -3.46
N VAL A 22 1.86 9.66 -3.01
CA VAL A 22 1.71 9.06 -1.68
C VAL A 22 2.05 7.58 -1.73
N PHE A 23 2.89 7.16 -0.81
CA PHE A 23 3.27 5.78 -0.60
C PHE A 23 2.83 5.32 0.78
N LEU A 24 2.36 4.08 0.86
CA LEU A 24 1.95 3.44 2.10
C LEU A 24 2.51 2.03 2.14
N VAL A 25 3.17 1.66 3.23
CA VAL A 25 3.59 0.29 3.51
C VAL A 25 2.98 -0.12 4.85
N VAL A 26 2.17 -1.17 4.85
CA VAL A 26 1.62 -1.82 6.05
C VAL A 26 2.32 -3.16 6.21
N PHE A 27 2.97 -3.37 7.35
CA PHE A 27 3.82 -4.54 7.55
C PHE A 27 3.78 -5.04 8.99
N LEU A 28 4.13 -6.31 9.18
CA LEU A 28 4.23 -6.91 10.51
C LEU A 28 5.50 -6.40 11.21
N GLN A 29 5.35 -5.81 12.40
CA GLN A 29 6.49 -5.21 13.11
C GLN A 29 7.60 -6.22 13.43
N THR A 30 7.25 -7.47 13.73
CA THR A 30 8.21 -8.54 14.07
C THR A 30 8.86 -9.19 12.84
N ASP A 31 8.26 -9.03 11.66
CA ASP A 31 8.81 -9.51 10.39
C ASP A 31 8.40 -8.59 9.23
N PRO A 32 9.16 -7.51 8.96
CA PRO A 32 8.81 -6.53 7.93
C PRO A 32 8.76 -7.07 6.49
N LYS A 33 9.16 -8.32 6.26
CA LYS A 33 8.97 -9.02 4.98
C LYS A 33 7.52 -9.41 4.73
N VAL A 34 6.69 -9.45 5.77
CA VAL A 34 5.25 -9.64 5.69
C VAL A 34 4.61 -8.27 5.53
N TYR A 35 4.23 -7.91 4.30
CA TYR A 35 3.69 -6.58 3.99
C TYR A 35 2.67 -6.57 2.87
N VAL A 36 1.90 -5.49 2.85
CA VAL A 36 1.25 -4.92 1.67
C VAL A 36 1.70 -3.47 1.51
N GLN A 37 1.95 -3.03 0.28
CA GLN A 37 2.39 -1.68 -0.01
C GLN A 37 1.65 -1.07 -1.19
N PHE A 38 1.65 0.25 -1.25
CA PHE A 38 0.94 1.04 -2.24
C PHE A 38 1.79 2.20 -2.74
N ALA A 39 1.67 2.47 -4.03
CA ALA A 39 2.13 3.70 -4.67
C ALA A 39 0.92 4.36 -5.35
N GLY A 40 0.55 5.54 -4.86
CA GLY A 40 -0.46 6.39 -5.47
C GLY A 40 0.15 7.20 -6.59
N GLU A 41 -0.39 7.03 -7.79
CA GLU A 41 -0.05 7.82 -8.97
C GLU A 41 -1.26 8.66 -9.42
N LYS A 42 -1.06 9.52 -10.41
CA LYS A 42 -2.14 10.38 -10.94
C LYS A 42 -3.36 9.60 -11.45
N HIS A 43 -3.15 8.40 -11.96
CA HIS A 43 -4.17 7.64 -12.67
C HIS A 43 -4.36 6.21 -12.17
N GLU A 44 -3.50 5.74 -11.28
CA GLU A 44 -3.58 4.39 -10.72
C GLU A 44 -3.09 4.37 -9.28
N LEU A 45 -3.67 3.48 -8.49
CA LEU A 45 -3.14 3.06 -7.20
C LEU A 45 -2.57 1.66 -7.39
N HIS A 46 -1.24 1.55 -7.39
CA HIS A 46 -0.55 0.28 -7.51
C HIS A 46 -0.36 -0.35 -6.14
N ALA A 47 -0.77 -1.61 -6.00
CA ALA A 47 -0.59 -2.39 -4.79
C ALA A 47 0.38 -3.54 -5.00
N GLN A 48 1.16 -3.86 -3.97
CA GLN A 48 2.01 -5.03 -3.94
C GLN A 48 1.91 -5.76 -2.60
N ALA A 49 2.12 -7.08 -2.61
CA ALA A 49 2.34 -7.89 -1.42
C ALA A 49 3.55 -8.80 -1.63
N ALA A 50 4.23 -9.17 -0.54
CA ALA A 50 5.39 -10.06 -0.58
C ALA A 50 5.06 -11.39 -1.28
N GLY A 51 5.93 -11.82 -2.19
CA GLY A 51 5.77 -13.09 -2.89
C GLY A 51 6.54 -14.26 -2.28
N PRO A 52 6.49 -15.44 -2.94
CA PRO A 52 7.00 -16.70 -2.38
C PRO A 52 8.51 -16.72 -2.14
N GLU A 53 9.29 -15.91 -2.86
CA GLU A 53 10.73 -15.80 -2.61
C GLU A 53 11.06 -15.04 -1.32
N VAL A 54 10.15 -14.15 -0.89
CA VAL A 54 10.34 -13.29 0.29
C VAL A 54 9.77 -13.95 1.54
N VAL A 55 8.61 -14.59 1.42
CA VAL A 55 7.89 -15.30 2.50
C VAL A 55 7.54 -16.74 2.05
N PRO A 56 8.52 -17.66 1.98
CA PRO A 56 8.34 -18.99 1.38
C PRO A 56 7.43 -19.95 2.16
N TRP A 57 7.08 -19.59 3.40
CA TRP A 57 6.18 -20.36 4.26
C TRP A 57 4.70 -20.00 4.07
N ALA A 58 4.39 -18.92 3.34
CA ALA A 58 3.04 -18.42 3.14
C ALA A 58 2.22 -19.32 2.20
N ASP A 59 0.90 -19.37 2.42
CA ASP A 59 -0.04 -20.11 1.57
C ASP A 59 -0.74 -19.17 0.58
N PHE A 60 -0.30 -19.16 -0.67
CA PHE A 60 -0.85 -18.26 -1.69
C PHE A 60 -2.09 -18.82 -2.41
N GLY A 61 -2.67 -19.93 -1.96
CA GLY A 61 -3.76 -20.64 -2.64
C GLY A 61 -5.00 -19.79 -2.96
N GLY A 62 -5.24 -18.69 -2.23
CA GLY A 62 -6.39 -17.78 -2.44
C GLY A 62 -6.06 -16.43 -3.08
N MET A 63 -4.81 -16.12 -3.38
CA MET A 63 -4.40 -14.78 -3.82
C MET A 63 -5.00 -14.39 -5.18
N VAL A 64 -4.99 -15.32 -6.15
CA VAL A 64 -5.55 -15.09 -7.50
C VAL A 64 -7.06 -14.86 -7.42
N GLU A 65 -7.78 -15.66 -6.63
CA GLU A 65 -9.23 -15.54 -6.45
C GLU A 65 -9.60 -14.22 -5.76
N ALA A 66 -8.76 -13.73 -4.84
CA ALA A 66 -8.90 -12.42 -4.24
C ALA A 66 -8.60 -11.27 -5.22
N GLY A 67 -8.10 -11.55 -6.43
CA GLY A 67 -7.83 -10.56 -7.47
C GLY A 67 -6.41 -10.02 -7.47
N TRP A 68 -5.45 -10.75 -6.90
CA TRP A 68 -4.02 -10.48 -7.07
C TRP A 68 -3.48 -11.14 -8.34
N ALA A 69 -2.63 -10.43 -9.07
CA ALA A 69 -1.79 -11.00 -10.11
C ALA A 69 -0.58 -11.69 -9.49
N ALA A 70 -0.28 -12.90 -9.95
CA ALA A 70 0.88 -13.66 -9.52
C ALA A 70 2.18 -12.95 -9.91
N PRO A 71 3.26 -13.09 -9.10
CA PRO A 71 4.58 -12.62 -9.47
C PRO A 71 4.98 -13.12 -10.86
N SER A 72 5.48 -12.23 -11.72
CA SER A 72 5.94 -12.58 -13.06
C SER A 72 7.23 -11.84 -13.42
N GLY A 73 8.15 -12.54 -14.07
CA GLY A 73 9.43 -11.96 -14.52
C GLY A 73 10.51 -11.89 -13.45
N PHE A 74 11.47 -10.97 -13.66
CA PHE A 74 12.72 -10.86 -12.88
C PHE A 74 12.71 -9.77 -11.80
N ASP A 75 11.72 -8.87 -11.75
CA ASP A 75 11.59 -7.88 -10.67
C ASP A 75 10.25 -7.10 -10.75
N PRO A 76 9.51 -6.84 -9.65
CA PRO A 76 9.65 -7.45 -8.33
C PRO A 76 8.89 -8.78 -8.21
N PRO A 77 9.37 -9.73 -7.38
CA PRO A 77 8.75 -11.03 -7.13
C PRO A 77 7.50 -10.91 -6.26
N ASN A 78 6.72 -9.84 -6.42
CA ASN A 78 5.59 -9.50 -5.58
C ASN A 78 4.27 -9.86 -6.27
N TRP A 79 3.27 -10.17 -5.46
CA TRP A 79 1.88 -10.16 -5.91
C TRP A 79 1.48 -8.73 -6.17
N THR A 80 0.71 -8.47 -7.23
CA THR A 80 0.33 -7.10 -7.59
C THR A 80 -1.14 -6.96 -7.93
N PHE A 81 -1.69 -5.76 -7.80
CA PHE A 81 -2.88 -5.32 -8.52
C PHE A 81 -2.81 -3.81 -8.72
N ALA A 82 -3.67 -3.28 -9.58
CA ALA A 82 -3.87 -1.84 -9.72
C ALA A 82 -5.36 -1.49 -9.61
N LEU A 83 -5.64 -0.28 -9.11
CA LEU A 83 -6.95 0.35 -9.14
C LEU A 83 -6.85 1.62 -10.00
N PRO A 84 -7.59 1.73 -11.12
CA PRO A 84 -7.66 2.96 -11.90
C PRO A 84 -8.26 4.12 -11.10
N LEU A 85 -7.72 5.33 -11.30
CA LEU A 85 -8.14 6.57 -10.65
C LEU A 85 -8.64 7.61 -11.67
N PRO A 86 -9.65 8.44 -11.32
CA PRO A 86 -10.36 8.43 -10.04
C PRO A 86 -11.32 7.23 -9.91
N ALA A 87 -11.37 6.64 -8.72
CA ALA A 87 -12.28 5.55 -8.36
C ALA A 87 -13.43 6.07 -7.48
N ALA A 88 -14.59 5.42 -7.52
CA ALA A 88 -15.69 5.74 -6.61
C ALA A 88 -15.41 5.22 -5.20
N ASP A 89 -16.08 5.77 -4.19
CA ASP A 89 -15.85 5.36 -2.79
C ASP A 89 -16.11 3.87 -2.54
N ALA A 90 -17.10 3.29 -3.22
CA ALA A 90 -17.42 1.87 -3.14
C ALA A 90 -16.31 0.97 -3.72
N ASP A 91 -15.46 1.51 -4.60
CA ASP A 91 -14.42 0.74 -5.28
C ASP A 91 -13.23 0.43 -4.37
N TYR A 92 -13.01 1.20 -3.29
CA TYR A 92 -11.90 0.97 -2.36
C TYR A 92 -12.11 -0.21 -1.40
N SER A 93 -13.35 -0.64 -1.21
CA SER A 93 -13.68 -1.81 -0.36
C SER A 93 -13.08 -3.09 -0.93
N ALA A 94 -13.07 -3.24 -2.27
CA ALA A 94 -12.51 -4.42 -2.91
C ALA A 94 -10.99 -4.53 -2.72
N PRO A 95 -10.14 -3.53 -3.08
CA PRO A 95 -8.71 -3.49 -2.78
C PRO A 95 -8.37 -3.77 -1.31
N ALA A 96 -9.11 -3.16 -0.38
CA ALA A 96 -8.92 -3.40 1.05
C ALA A 96 -9.17 -4.87 1.42
N ALA A 97 -10.24 -5.47 0.90
CA ALA A 97 -10.53 -6.90 1.10
C ALA A 97 -9.42 -7.80 0.52
N ARG A 98 -8.85 -7.47 -0.65
CA ARG A 98 -7.71 -8.22 -1.22
C ARG A 98 -6.51 -8.23 -0.28
N CYS A 99 -6.25 -7.11 0.37
CA CYS A 99 -5.15 -6.97 1.32
C CYS A 99 -5.41 -7.73 2.63
N VAL A 100 -6.67 -7.78 3.07
CA VAL A 100 -7.06 -8.64 4.20
C VAL A 100 -6.82 -10.11 3.86
N VAL A 101 -7.14 -10.57 2.65
CA VAL A 101 -6.82 -11.96 2.22
C VAL A 101 -5.31 -12.21 2.27
N ALA A 102 -4.50 -11.31 1.74
CA ALA A 102 -3.04 -11.47 1.78
C ALA A 102 -2.51 -11.57 3.22
N LEU A 103 -2.91 -10.65 4.09
CA LEU A 103 -2.43 -10.58 5.48
C LEU A 103 -2.98 -11.73 6.34
N ARG A 104 -4.29 -11.99 6.29
CA ARG A 104 -4.97 -12.97 7.14
C ARG A 104 -4.76 -14.40 6.63
N ASP A 105 -5.01 -14.62 5.35
CA ASP A 105 -5.10 -15.98 4.81
C ASP A 105 -3.73 -16.44 4.31
N ALA A 106 -3.07 -15.63 3.48
CA ALA A 106 -1.79 -16.06 2.90
C ALA A 106 -0.63 -16.01 3.91
N PHE A 107 -0.53 -14.91 4.66
CA PHE A 107 0.50 -14.75 5.70
C PHE A 107 0.07 -15.28 7.07
N ALA A 108 -1.11 -15.90 7.16
CA ALA A 108 -1.63 -16.57 8.36
C ALA A 108 -1.64 -15.68 9.63
N LEU A 109 -1.80 -14.37 9.50
CA LEU A 109 -1.87 -13.47 10.65
C LEU A 109 -3.18 -13.68 11.42
N SER A 110 -3.08 -13.87 12.73
CA SER A 110 -4.25 -14.05 13.60
C SER A 110 -5.10 -12.79 13.73
N GLY A 111 -4.50 -11.61 13.60
CA GLY A 111 -5.14 -10.31 13.72
C GLY A 111 -4.24 -9.15 13.29
N PRO A 112 -4.77 -7.92 13.22
CA PRO A 112 -4.02 -6.74 12.77
C PRO A 112 -3.11 -6.12 13.84
N ASP A 113 -3.16 -6.56 15.10
CA ASP A 113 -2.50 -5.89 16.24
C ASP A 113 -0.96 -5.84 16.16
N GLY A 114 -0.35 -6.72 15.35
CA GLY A 114 1.09 -6.71 15.09
C GLY A 114 1.51 -5.82 13.91
N LEU A 115 0.54 -5.25 13.18
CA LEU A 115 0.81 -4.43 12.01
C LEU A 115 1.15 -3.00 12.42
N VAL A 116 2.12 -2.43 11.70
CA VAL A 116 2.49 -1.02 11.74
C VAL A 116 2.48 -0.48 10.32
N TYR A 117 2.53 0.84 10.18
CA TYR A 117 2.62 1.46 8.86
C TYR A 117 3.70 2.53 8.76
N LYS A 118 4.26 2.64 7.55
CA LYS A 118 5.04 3.79 7.11
C LYS A 118 4.31 4.42 5.93
N ALA A 119 4.18 5.75 5.93
CA ALA A 119 3.67 6.48 4.79
C ALA A 119 4.47 7.77 4.58
N TRP A 120 4.58 8.17 3.33
CA TRP A 120 5.21 9.42 2.93
C TRP A 120 4.58 9.91 1.63
N ARG A 121 4.73 11.19 1.37
CA ARG A 121 4.40 11.81 0.09
C ARG A 121 5.68 12.39 -0.49
N ASP A 122 6.10 11.94 -1.66
CA ASP A 122 7.28 12.48 -2.31
C ASP A 122 7.05 13.95 -2.70
N GLY A 123 8.11 14.75 -2.67
CA GLY A 123 8.09 16.10 -3.23
C GLY A 123 7.89 16.11 -4.73
N GLU A 124 7.45 17.24 -5.27
CA GLU A 124 7.38 17.41 -6.71
C GLU A 124 8.79 17.50 -7.28
N TRP A 125 9.02 16.77 -8.37
CA TRP A 125 10.26 16.82 -9.15
C TRP A 125 9.96 17.13 -10.62
N PRO A 126 10.87 17.83 -11.32
CA PRO A 126 10.75 18.02 -12.76
C PRO A 126 10.69 16.67 -13.46
N LEU A 127 9.84 16.57 -14.49
CA LEU A 127 9.84 15.39 -15.34
C LEU A 127 11.18 15.26 -16.07
N ALA A 128 11.51 14.06 -16.54
CA ALA A 128 12.73 13.83 -17.31
C ALA A 128 12.78 14.79 -18.52
N GLY A 129 13.86 15.59 -18.60
CA GLY A 129 14.05 16.60 -19.64
C GLY A 129 13.45 17.98 -19.34
N GLU A 130 12.74 18.13 -18.22
CA GLU A 130 12.24 19.42 -17.75
C GLU A 130 13.28 20.12 -16.87
N THR A 131 13.43 21.44 -17.04
CA THR A 131 14.25 22.27 -16.15
C THR A 131 13.34 23.29 -15.47
N TRP A 132 13.38 23.32 -14.14
CA TRP A 132 12.64 24.30 -13.37
C TRP A 132 13.48 25.53 -13.05
N SER A 133 12.84 26.70 -13.04
CA SER A 133 13.49 27.92 -12.56
C SER A 133 13.75 27.84 -11.04
N PRO A 134 14.70 28.63 -10.51
CA PRO A 134 14.93 28.71 -9.06
C PRO A 134 13.67 29.04 -8.25
N GLU A 135 12.81 29.92 -8.77
CA GLU A 135 11.54 30.32 -8.13
C GLU A 135 10.54 29.15 -8.10
N ARG A 136 10.49 28.33 -9.16
CA ARG A 136 9.64 27.13 -9.18
C ARG A 136 10.16 26.08 -8.22
N ILE A 137 11.47 25.89 -8.13
CA ILE A 137 12.09 24.99 -7.14
C ILE A 137 11.77 25.45 -5.71
N ALA A 138 11.84 26.75 -5.43
CA ALA A 138 11.58 27.31 -4.11
C ALA A 138 10.11 27.18 -3.67
N SER A 139 9.17 27.21 -4.63
CA SER A 139 7.72 27.09 -4.37
C SER A 139 7.15 25.68 -4.56
N ARG A 140 8.00 24.69 -4.88
CA ARG A 140 7.56 23.32 -5.05
C ARG A 140 7.06 22.75 -3.74
N ASP A 141 6.11 21.84 -3.85
CA ASP A 141 5.73 21.03 -2.71
C ASP A 141 6.83 20.00 -2.42
N VAL A 142 7.43 20.10 -1.25
CA VAL A 142 8.61 19.31 -0.85
C VAL A 142 8.27 17.90 -0.37
N GLY A 143 6.99 17.55 -0.32
CA GLY A 143 6.53 16.28 0.21
C GLY A 143 6.31 16.32 1.72
N GLU A 144 5.99 15.16 2.28
CA GLU A 144 5.74 14.96 3.71
C GLU A 144 6.22 13.58 4.13
N ASN A 145 7.07 13.52 5.15
CA ASN A 145 7.56 12.25 5.70
C ASN A 145 7.88 12.44 7.21
N PRO A 146 7.17 11.75 8.12
CA PRO A 146 6.09 10.80 7.86
C PRO A 146 4.78 11.50 7.46
N LEU A 147 4.01 10.87 6.58
CA LEU A 147 2.62 11.25 6.31
C LEU A 147 1.70 10.55 7.31
N VAL A 148 0.85 11.31 8.01
CA VAL A 148 -0.06 10.75 9.03
C VAL A 148 -1.36 10.29 8.38
N LEU A 149 -1.63 8.99 8.45
CA LEU A 149 -2.87 8.36 7.98
C LEU A 149 -3.71 7.88 9.17
N SER A 150 -4.37 8.82 9.84
CA SER A 150 -5.04 8.55 11.12
C SER A 150 -6.19 7.54 11.02
N ARG A 151 -6.82 7.39 9.85
CA ARG A 151 -7.95 6.48 9.64
C ARG A 151 -7.56 5.01 9.70
N LEU A 152 -6.28 4.68 9.45
CA LEU A 152 -5.81 3.30 9.41
C LEU A 152 -5.90 2.60 10.77
N GLY A 153 -5.78 3.38 11.86
CA GLY A 153 -5.83 2.86 13.23
C GLY A 153 -4.65 1.94 13.58
N LEU A 154 -3.54 2.02 12.85
CA LEU A 154 -2.28 1.33 13.14
C LEU A 154 -1.23 2.33 13.66
N PRO A 155 -0.22 1.88 14.42
CA PRO A 155 0.92 2.73 14.78
C PRO A 155 1.74 3.12 13.55
N SER A 156 2.10 4.41 13.47
CA SER A 156 3.05 4.90 12.47
C SER A 156 4.49 4.69 12.96
N VAL A 157 5.36 4.21 12.08
CA VAL A 157 6.80 4.11 12.34
C VAL A 157 7.57 5.11 11.48
N GLN A 158 8.51 5.83 12.10
CA GLN A 158 9.43 6.70 11.39
C GLN A 158 10.50 5.84 10.69
N GLY A 159 10.91 6.27 9.50
CA GLY A 159 11.99 5.66 8.73
C GLY A 159 13.21 6.55 8.68
#